data_AF-A0A358XPP8-F1
#
_entry.id   AF-A0A358XPP8-F1
#
_cell.length_a   1.000
_cell.length_b   1.000
_cell.length_c   1.000
_cell.angle_alpha   90.00
_cell.angle_beta   90.00
_cell.angle_gamma   90.00
#
_symmetry.space_group_name_H-M   'P 1'
#
loop_
_entity.id
_entity.type
_entity.pdbx_description
1 polymer ?
#
loop_
_entity_poly.entity_id
_entity_poly.type
_entity_poly.pdbx_seq_one_letter_code
_entity_poly.pdbx_strand_id
1 'polypeptide(L)'
;TLAERYHNAMVFEPGLAEFRWLQDSTAYWRFPNGVIRGGIAAKMDHPVTCISYKDVLAYCTWANCRLPSFDEWEVAARAGSEGYYFEGFSKENMGDYANVWHGRDHLKADYSDGYLYTSPVGKFKPNPWGLYDIFGNVFEFCTGKLERDGDRSIAHARGGSWWCSKNSCAA
;
A
#
# COMPACT_ATOMS: atom_id res chain seq x y z
N THR A 1 -4.38 1.26 -17.12
CA THR A 1 -4.65 0.16 -16.15
C THR A 1 -6.10 -0.26 -16.24
N LEU A 2 -6.57 -1.31 -15.54
CA LEU A 2 -7.99 -1.64 -15.55
C LEU A 2 -8.86 -0.53 -14.97
N ALA A 3 -8.38 0.18 -13.94
CA ALA A 3 -9.08 1.36 -13.40
C ALA A 3 -9.29 2.44 -14.48
N GLU A 4 -8.28 2.71 -15.31
CA GLU A 4 -8.37 3.66 -16.44
C GLU A 4 -9.39 3.22 -17.51
N ARG A 5 -9.59 1.91 -17.70
CA ARG A 5 -10.55 1.37 -18.68
C ARG A 5 -11.98 1.28 -18.14
N TYR A 6 -12.13 0.97 -16.85
CA TYR A 6 -13.42 0.67 -16.24
C TYR A 6 -13.98 1.79 -15.37
N HIS A 7 -13.20 2.83 -15.09
CA HIS A 7 -13.65 4.01 -14.34
C HIS A 7 -14.26 3.66 -12.98
N ASN A 8 -13.65 2.68 -12.29
CA ASN A 8 -14.17 2.07 -11.08
C ASN A 8 -13.20 2.16 -9.89
N ALA A 9 -12.26 3.10 -9.94
CA ALA A 9 -11.37 3.35 -8.80
C ALA A 9 -12.15 3.93 -7.62
N MET A 10 -11.70 3.53 -6.44
CA MET A 10 -12.17 4.05 -5.17
C MET A 10 -11.08 4.96 -4.60
N VAL A 11 -11.47 6.13 -4.12
CA VAL A 11 -10.57 7.13 -3.54
C VAL A 11 -11.00 7.44 -2.11
N PHE A 12 -10.03 7.86 -1.31
CA PHE A 12 -10.27 8.30 0.06
C PHE A 12 -10.01 9.80 0.18
N GLU A 13 -10.83 10.43 1.01
CA GLU A 13 -10.60 11.78 1.49
C GLU A 13 -10.83 11.84 3.00
N PRO A 14 -10.07 12.67 3.73
CA PRO A 14 -10.33 12.90 5.15
C PRO A 14 -11.75 13.42 5.40
N GLY A 15 -12.35 13.00 6.51
CA GLY A 15 -13.75 13.29 6.84
C GLY A 15 -14.70 12.11 6.59
N LEU A 16 -14.25 11.09 5.86
CA LEU A 16 -14.98 9.84 5.71
C LEU A 16 -14.86 8.98 6.97
N ALA A 17 -15.95 8.28 7.30
CA ALA A 17 -15.92 7.21 8.29
C ALA A 17 -14.93 6.10 7.88
N GLU A 18 -14.38 5.37 8.85
CA GLU A 18 -13.45 4.28 8.59
C GLU A 18 -14.01 3.28 7.57
N PHE A 19 -13.14 2.80 6.67
CA PHE A 19 -13.47 1.89 5.57
C PHE A 19 -14.50 2.41 4.56
N ARG A 20 -14.90 3.68 4.64
CA ARG A 20 -15.70 4.32 3.60
C ARG A 20 -14.80 4.93 2.53
N TRP A 21 -15.13 4.62 1.29
CA TRP A 21 -14.44 5.10 0.09
C TRP A 21 -15.44 5.72 -0.87
N LEU A 22 -14.97 6.67 -1.68
CA LEU A 22 -15.76 7.29 -2.74
C LEU A 22 -15.40 6.67 -4.07
N GLN A 23 -16.39 6.36 -4.89
CA GLN A 23 -16.12 6.03 -6.28
C GLN A 23 -15.80 7.32 -7.05
N ASP A 24 -14.68 7.32 -7.77
CA ASP A 24 -14.29 8.42 -8.65
C ASP A 24 -13.91 7.84 -10.01
N SER A 25 -14.76 8.08 -11.01
CA SER A 25 -14.57 7.58 -12.38
C SER A 25 -13.36 8.22 -13.09
N THR A 26 -12.85 9.32 -12.54
CA THR A 26 -11.68 10.02 -13.05
C THR A 26 -10.38 9.53 -12.39
N ALA A 27 -10.48 8.67 -11.37
CA ALA A 27 -9.32 8.14 -10.69
C ALA A 27 -8.74 6.91 -11.42
N TYR A 28 -7.44 6.98 -11.68
CA TYR A 28 -6.62 5.91 -12.25
C TYR A 28 -5.14 6.23 -12.00
N TRP A 29 -4.21 5.39 -12.45
CA TRP A 29 -2.80 5.51 -12.06
C TRP A 29 -2.13 6.87 -12.34
N ARG A 30 -2.56 7.63 -13.37
CA ARG A 30 -2.02 9.00 -13.61
C ARG A 30 -2.68 10.08 -12.76
N PHE A 31 -3.88 9.82 -12.24
CA PHE A 31 -4.66 10.70 -11.37
C PHE A 31 -5.22 9.86 -10.19
N PRO A 32 -4.35 9.38 -9.29
CA PRO A 32 -4.73 8.33 -8.33
C PRO A 32 -5.82 8.73 -7.35
N ASN A 33 -6.02 10.03 -7.13
CA ASN A 33 -7.06 10.58 -6.25
C ASN A 33 -8.12 11.39 -7.01
N GLY A 34 -8.28 11.12 -8.31
CA GLY A 34 -9.17 11.85 -9.21
C GLY A 34 -8.55 13.12 -9.79
N VAL A 35 -9.05 13.58 -10.94
CA VAL A 35 -8.45 14.70 -11.68
C VAL A 35 -8.46 16.01 -10.90
N ILE A 36 -9.44 16.19 -10.01
CA ILE A 36 -9.59 17.39 -9.17
C ILE A 36 -8.48 17.51 -8.11
N ARG A 37 -7.82 16.40 -7.73
CA ARG A 37 -6.74 16.38 -6.73
C ARG A 37 -5.35 16.33 -7.36
N GLY A 38 -5.26 16.53 -8.68
CA GLY A 38 -4.01 16.54 -9.42
C GLY A 38 -3.49 15.14 -9.79
N GLY A 39 -2.63 15.12 -10.80
CA GLY A 39 -2.01 13.90 -11.31
C GLY A 39 -0.63 13.60 -10.71
N ILE A 40 0.04 12.63 -11.29
CA ILE A 40 1.37 12.15 -10.85
C ILE A 40 2.54 13.04 -11.27
N ALA A 41 2.31 14.17 -11.96
CA ALA A 41 3.38 15.00 -12.51
C ALA A 41 4.42 15.44 -11.46
N ALA A 42 3.99 15.68 -10.22
CA ALA A 42 4.85 16.02 -9.08
C ALA A 42 5.15 14.83 -8.14
N LYS A 43 4.85 13.60 -8.59
CA LYS A 43 4.92 12.35 -7.80
C LYS A 43 5.51 11.20 -8.63
N MET A 44 6.45 11.51 -9.50
CA MET A 44 7.03 10.52 -10.43
C MET A 44 7.90 9.46 -9.72
N ASP A 45 8.30 9.72 -8.49
CA ASP A 45 9.06 8.85 -7.58
C ASP A 45 8.17 8.20 -6.50
N HIS A 46 6.85 8.37 -6.55
CA HIS A 46 5.90 7.69 -5.66
C HIS A 46 5.52 6.30 -6.20
N PRO A 47 5.06 5.36 -5.34
CA PRO A 47 4.55 4.08 -5.81
C PRO A 47 3.31 4.28 -6.68
N VAL A 48 3.23 3.50 -7.76
CA VAL A 48 2.04 3.47 -8.62
C VAL A 48 0.86 2.86 -7.85
N THR A 49 -0.31 3.51 -7.93
CA THR A 49 -1.56 3.02 -7.33
C THR A 49 -2.66 2.92 -8.40
N CYS A 50 -3.88 2.55 -7.98
CA CYS A 50 -5.00 2.29 -8.91
C CYS A 50 -4.65 1.27 -10.00
N ILE A 51 -3.91 0.23 -9.60
CA ILE A 51 -3.56 -0.94 -10.40
C ILE A 51 -4.30 -2.16 -9.86
N SER A 52 -4.74 -3.02 -10.77
CA SER A 52 -5.30 -4.32 -10.41
C SER A 52 -4.22 -5.40 -10.35
N TYR A 53 -4.55 -6.56 -9.80
CA TYR A 53 -3.69 -7.74 -9.86
C TYR A 53 -3.32 -8.13 -11.30
N LYS A 54 -4.22 -7.94 -12.27
CA LYS A 54 -3.93 -8.20 -13.69
C LYS A 54 -2.93 -7.19 -14.27
N ASP A 55 -3.01 -5.93 -13.85
CA ASP A 55 -2.07 -4.89 -14.29
C ASP A 55 -0.65 -5.19 -13.80
N VAL A 56 -0.49 -5.59 -12.53
CA VAL A 56 0.83 -5.91 -11.99
C VAL A 56 1.43 -7.18 -12.59
N LEU A 57 0.62 -8.21 -12.89
CA LEU A 57 1.12 -9.41 -13.58
C LEU A 57 1.60 -9.09 -15.00
N ALA A 58 0.89 -8.22 -15.72
CA ALA A 58 1.31 -7.74 -17.03
C ALA A 58 2.64 -6.95 -16.94
N TYR A 59 2.78 -6.10 -15.91
CA TYR A 59 4.04 -5.40 -15.64
C TYR A 59 5.18 -6.37 -15.35
N CYS A 60 4.97 -7.36 -14.49
CA CYS A 60 5.98 -8.38 -14.16
C CYS A 60 6.46 -9.13 -15.41
N THR A 61 5.52 -9.51 -16.29
CA THR A 61 5.85 -10.17 -17.57
C THR A 61 6.71 -9.26 -18.46
N TRP A 62 6.34 -7.98 -18.57
CA TRP A 62 7.10 -7.00 -19.36
C TRP A 62 8.50 -6.74 -18.77
N ALA A 63 8.61 -6.62 -17.45
CA ALA A 63 9.86 -6.35 -16.73
C ALA A 63 10.74 -7.60 -16.53
N ASN A 64 10.30 -8.77 -17.00
CA ASN A 64 10.95 -10.06 -16.76
C ASN A 64 11.20 -10.35 -15.26
N CYS A 65 10.18 -10.09 -14.44
CA CYS A 65 10.17 -10.42 -13.02
C CYS A 65 8.86 -11.12 -12.64
N ARG A 66 8.67 -11.41 -11.36
CA ARG A 66 7.41 -11.94 -10.82
C ARG A 66 7.09 -11.27 -9.49
N LEU A 67 5.84 -11.38 -9.08
CA LEU A 67 5.45 -11.06 -7.71
C LEU A 67 6.13 -12.02 -6.72
N PRO A 68 6.47 -11.55 -5.51
CA PRO A 68 6.89 -12.45 -4.43
C PRO A 68 5.73 -13.37 -4.04
N SER A 69 6.05 -14.55 -3.51
CA SER A 69 5.09 -15.32 -2.73
C SER A 69 4.85 -14.64 -1.38
N PHE A 70 3.82 -15.05 -0.65
CA PHE A 70 3.64 -14.62 0.73
C PHE A 70 4.85 -14.87 1.62
N ASP A 71 5.43 -16.07 1.51
CA ASP A 71 6.54 -16.48 2.36
C ASP A 71 7.79 -15.68 2.02
N GLU A 72 8.05 -15.45 0.73
CA GLU A 72 9.17 -14.61 0.28
C GLU A 72 9.01 -13.18 0.75
N TRP A 73 7.79 -12.62 0.64
CA TRP A 73 7.49 -11.28 1.13
C TRP A 73 7.69 -11.20 2.64
N GLU A 74 7.21 -12.17 3.41
CA GLU A 74 7.33 -12.15 4.86
C GLU A 74 8.78 -12.32 5.33
N VAL A 75 9.55 -13.20 4.68
CA VAL A 75 10.99 -13.36 4.92
C VAL A 75 11.72 -12.05 4.62
N ALA A 76 11.43 -11.43 3.47
CA ALA A 76 11.98 -10.14 3.08
C ALA A 76 11.59 -9.03 4.08
N ALA A 77 10.34 -9.05 4.55
CA ALA A 77 9.83 -8.03 5.47
C ALA A 77 10.45 -8.10 6.85
N ARG A 78 10.62 -9.32 7.39
CA ARG A 78 11.25 -9.55 8.69
C ARG A 78 12.77 -9.38 8.65
N ALA A 79 13.41 -9.62 7.51
CA ALA A 79 14.84 -9.40 7.28
C ALA A 79 15.75 -9.98 8.39
N GLY A 80 15.44 -11.20 8.83
CA GLY A 80 16.16 -11.90 9.90
C GLY A 80 15.64 -11.67 11.33
N SER A 81 14.62 -10.83 11.52
CA SER A 81 13.92 -10.67 12.80
C SER A 81 13.06 -11.89 13.13
N GLU A 82 13.07 -12.29 14.40
CA GLU A 82 12.11 -13.27 14.95
C GLU A 82 10.73 -12.62 15.26
N GLY A 83 10.68 -11.29 15.31
CA GLY A 83 9.46 -10.51 15.53
C GLY A 83 8.60 -10.35 14.29
N TYR A 84 7.33 -9.95 14.48
CA TYR A 84 6.38 -9.67 13.38
C TYR A 84 6.84 -8.52 12.46
N TYR A 85 7.70 -7.65 12.97
CA TYR A 85 8.34 -6.53 12.26
C TYR A 85 9.85 -6.68 12.34
N PHE A 86 10.58 -6.00 11.44
CA PHE A 86 12.05 -6.02 11.48
C PHE A 86 12.62 -5.28 12.70
N GLU A 87 11.86 -4.42 13.38
CA GLU A 87 12.23 -3.81 14.67
C GLU A 87 11.72 -4.61 15.90
N GLY A 88 11.07 -5.76 15.69
CA GLY A 88 10.62 -6.65 16.78
C GLY A 88 9.12 -6.96 16.74
N PHE A 89 8.49 -7.02 17.91
CA PHE A 89 7.09 -7.49 18.04
C PHE A 89 6.06 -6.37 18.11
N SER A 90 6.48 -5.11 18.21
CA SER A 90 5.60 -3.96 18.42
C SER A 90 5.53 -3.06 17.18
N LYS A 91 4.38 -2.41 16.98
CA LYS A 91 4.17 -1.33 16.00
C LYS A 91 4.52 0.06 16.53
N GLU A 92 5.05 0.17 17.75
CA GLU A 92 5.26 1.48 18.39
C GLU A 92 6.12 2.44 17.57
N ASN A 93 7.16 1.91 16.94
CA ASN A 93 8.11 2.68 16.12
C ASN A 93 7.74 2.72 14.63
N MET A 94 6.55 2.24 14.23
CA MET A 94 6.17 2.13 12.82
C MET A 94 6.33 3.46 12.06
N GLY A 95 6.06 4.60 12.72
CA GLY A 95 6.22 5.93 12.14
C GLY A 95 7.65 6.32 11.76
N ASP A 96 8.66 5.64 12.33
CA ASP A 96 10.07 5.93 12.02
C ASP A 96 10.51 5.32 10.69
N TYR A 97 9.78 4.32 10.21
CA TYR A 97 10.16 3.50 9.06
C TYR A 97 9.03 3.21 8.06
N ALA A 98 7.85 3.82 8.24
CA ALA A 98 6.70 3.64 7.35
C ALA A 98 5.85 4.91 7.26
N ASN A 99 5.29 5.14 6.07
CA ASN A 99 4.20 6.09 5.85
C ASN A 99 2.87 5.47 6.27
N VAL A 100 2.24 6.01 7.32
CA VAL A 100 1.03 5.46 7.94
C VAL A 100 0.18 6.57 8.55
N TRP A 101 -1.06 6.26 8.86
CA TRP A 101 -1.96 7.18 9.53
C TRP A 101 -1.75 7.16 11.05
N HIS A 102 -1.41 8.29 11.64
CA HIS A 102 -1.18 8.47 13.08
C HIS A 102 -2.43 8.97 13.83
N GLY A 103 -3.37 9.58 13.11
CA GLY A 103 -4.66 10.00 13.64
C GLY A 103 -5.45 8.84 14.27
N ARG A 104 -6.29 9.16 15.26
CA ARG A 104 -7.15 8.16 15.90
C ARG A 104 -8.14 7.56 14.91
N ASP A 105 -8.66 8.40 14.03
CA ASP A 105 -9.63 8.11 12.98
C ASP A 105 -9.29 8.94 11.73
N HIS A 106 -10.06 8.75 10.66
CA HIS A 106 -9.86 9.38 9.36
C HIS A 106 -10.65 10.69 9.17
N LEU A 107 -11.23 11.24 10.23
CA LEU A 107 -12.14 12.39 10.14
C LEU A 107 -11.40 13.72 9.91
N LYS A 108 -10.10 13.77 10.21
CA LYS A 108 -9.24 14.93 9.97
C LYS A 108 -7.99 14.50 9.20
N ALA A 109 -7.54 15.33 8.27
CA ALA A 109 -6.33 15.05 7.51
C ALA A 109 -5.13 14.87 8.43
N ASP A 110 -4.32 13.85 8.14
CA ASP A 110 -3.06 13.59 8.83
C ASP A 110 -1.89 13.91 7.90
N TYR A 111 -0.91 14.64 8.44
CA TYR A 111 0.33 15.02 7.76
C TYR A 111 1.52 14.84 8.72
N SER A 112 1.36 14.07 9.79
CA SER A 112 2.37 13.94 10.85
C SER A 112 3.69 13.34 10.36
N ASP A 113 3.64 12.46 9.37
CA ASP A 113 4.81 11.92 8.65
C ASP A 113 5.19 12.72 7.38
N GLY A 114 4.47 13.81 7.12
CA GLY A 114 4.63 14.69 5.96
C GLY A 114 3.78 14.32 4.74
N TYR A 115 3.00 13.22 4.76
CA TYR A 115 2.26 12.74 3.59
C TYR A 115 0.82 12.34 3.93
N LEU A 116 -0.16 13.00 3.28
CA LEU A 116 -1.56 12.60 3.41
C LEU A 116 -1.89 11.28 2.67
N TYR A 117 -1.13 11.00 1.62
CA TYR A 117 -1.32 9.83 0.75
C TYR A 117 0.04 9.12 0.63
N THR A 118 0.38 8.61 -0.55
CA THR A 118 1.70 8.01 -0.79
C THR A 118 2.84 9.01 -0.55
N SER A 119 3.98 8.47 -0.14
CA SER A 119 5.29 9.14 -0.09
C SER A 119 6.17 8.64 -1.25
N PRO A 120 7.27 9.35 -1.60
CA PRO A 120 8.28 8.80 -2.49
C PRO A 120 8.75 7.41 -2.03
N VAL A 121 9.06 6.53 -2.98
CA VAL A 121 9.62 5.22 -2.69
C VAL A 121 11.01 5.40 -2.06
N GLY A 122 11.31 4.65 -1.00
CA GLY A 122 12.58 4.74 -0.30
C GLY A 122 12.69 5.93 0.66
N LYS A 123 11.56 6.56 1.01
CA LYS A 123 11.58 7.78 1.83
C LYS A 123 11.98 7.52 3.29
N PHE A 124 11.50 6.41 3.85
CA PHE A 124 11.68 6.06 5.24
C PHE A 124 12.90 5.13 5.43
N LYS A 125 13.21 4.76 6.68
CA LYS A 125 14.35 3.88 6.95
C LYS A 125 14.14 2.49 6.31
N PRO A 126 15.17 1.90 5.68
CA PRO A 126 15.08 0.54 5.18
C PRO A 126 15.12 -0.47 6.34
N ASN A 127 14.67 -1.68 6.07
CA ASN A 127 14.93 -2.82 6.94
C ASN A 127 16.41 -3.27 6.87
N PRO A 128 16.87 -4.22 7.71
CA PRO A 128 18.25 -4.69 7.73
C PRO A 128 18.80 -5.26 6.40
N TRP A 129 17.94 -5.61 5.45
CA TRP A 129 18.35 -6.09 4.12
C TRP A 129 18.36 -4.98 3.05
N GLY A 130 18.09 -3.73 3.44
CA GLY A 130 18.07 -2.60 2.53
C GLY A 130 16.76 -2.46 1.75
N LEU A 131 15.69 -3.13 2.18
CA LEU A 131 14.36 -2.99 1.56
C LEU A 131 13.58 -1.86 2.23
N TYR A 132 12.94 -1.03 1.42
CA TYR A 132 12.22 0.15 1.86
C TYR A 132 10.71 -0.06 1.72
N ASP A 133 9.95 0.70 2.50
CA ASP A 133 8.47 0.78 2.41
C ASP A 133 7.74 -0.57 2.49
N ILE A 134 8.41 -1.60 3.02
CA ILE A 134 7.83 -2.92 3.31
C ILE A 134 6.57 -2.80 4.18
N PHE A 135 6.53 -1.81 5.06
CA PHE A 135 5.36 -1.48 5.85
C PHE A 135 4.85 -0.09 5.49
N GLY A 136 3.53 0.07 5.45
CA GLY A 136 2.89 1.34 5.10
C GLY A 136 3.04 1.68 3.61
N ASN A 137 2.93 2.98 3.29
CA ASN A 137 2.90 3.54 1.94
C ASN A 137 1.81 2.90 1.05
N VAL A 138 2.03 1.73 0.46
CA VAL A 138 1.01 1.02 -0.33
C VAL A 138 0.95 -0.47 0.00
N PHE A 139 -0.22 -1.06 -0.19
CA PHE A 139 -0.34 -2.52 -0.14
C PHE A 139 0.41 -3.14 -1.33
N GLU A 140 1.16 -4.20 -1.07
CA GLU A 140 1.97 -4.88 -2.08
C GLU A 140 1.38 -6.25 -2.44
N PHE A 141 1.08 -6.45 -3.73
CA PHE A 141 0.52 -7.72 -4.21
C PHE A 141 1.50 -8.89 -4.04
N CYS A 142 0.97 -10.01 -3.56
CA CYS A 142 1.70 -11.27 -3.42
C CYS A 142 1.01 -12.39 -4.20
N THR A 143 1.78 -13.40 -4.57
CA THR A 143 1.25 -14.68 -5.07
C THR A 143 1.09 -15.68 -3.93
N GLY A 144 0.25 -16.68 -4.16
CA GLY A 144 -0.01 -17.75 -3.21
C GLY A 144 -1.50 -17.93 -2.95
N LYS A 145 -1.82 -18.94 -2.16
CA LYS A 145 -3.18 -19.30 -1.76
C LYS A 145 -3.17 -19.65 -0.29
N LEU A 146 -4.08 -19.06 0.47
CA LEU A 146 -4.30 -19.38 1.87
C LEU A 146 -5.36 -20.48 1.96
N GLU A 147 -5.30 -21.32 2.98
CA GLU A 147 -6.31 -22.36 3.21
C GLU A 147 -7.74 -21.78 3.25
N ARG A 148 -7.88 -20.61 3.89
CA ARG A 148 -9.16 -19.88 3.99
C ARG A 148 -9.74 -19.44 2.64
N ASP A 149 -8.94 -19.46 1.57
CA ASP A 149 -9.42 -19.06 0.24
C ASP A 149 -10.38 -20.11 -0.33
N GLY A 150 -10.25 -21.39 0.06
CA GLY A 150 -11.05 -22.47 -0.50
C GLY A 150 -10.83 -22.57 -2.01
N ASP A 151 -11.88 -22.58 -2.82
CA ASP A 151 -11.76 -22.58 -4.29
C ASP A 151 -11.72 -21.19 -4.93
N ARG A 152 -11.72 -20.13 -4.12
CA ARG A 152 -11.73 -18.76 -4.63
C ARG A 152 -10.35 -18.37 -5.17
N SER A 153 -10.35 -17.59 -6.25
CA SER A 153 -9.16 -16.91 -6.74
C SER A 153 -9.12 -15.51 -6.13
N ILE A 154 -8.38 -15.37 -5.03
CA ILE A 154 -8.23 -14.11 -4.30
C ILE A 154 -6.81 -13.60 -4.51
N ALA A 155 -6.68 -12.36 -4.98
CA ALA A 155 -5.41 -11.65 -4.98
C ALA A 155 -5.16 -11.14 -3.56
N HIS A 156 -3.96 -11.39 -3.05
CA HIS A 156 -3.59 -10.96 -1.72
C HIS A 156 -2.56 -9.85 -1.77
N ALA A 157 -2.52 -9.06 -0.70
CA ALA A 157 -1.52 -8.03 -0.51
C ALA A 157 -1.04 -7.98 0.95
N ARG A 158 0.16 -7.43 1.16
CA ARG A 158 0.83 -7.31 2.46
C ARG A 158 1.31 -5.86 2.69
N GLY A 159 1.93 -5.61 3.85
CA GLY A 159 2.57 -4.34 4.19
C GLY A 159 1.68 -3.28 4.83
N GLY A 160 0.40 -3.22 4.47
CA GLY A 160 -0.46 -2.10 4.87
C GLY A 160 -0.32 -0.94 3.89
N SER A 161 -0.76 0.26 4.28
CA SER A 161 -0.66 1.45 3.43
C SER A 161 -0.61 2.72 4.26
N TRP A 162 -0.41 3.87 3.61
CA TRP A 162 -0.56 5.21 4.21
C TRP A 162 -1.91 5.41 4.93
N TRP A 163 -2.96 4.65 4.57
CA TRP A 163 -4.27 4.76 5.21
C TRP A 163 -4.35 4.03 6.56
N CYS A 164 -3.48 3.03 6.80
CA CYS A 164 -3.56 2.18 7.98
C CYS A 164 -3.07 2.89 9.24
N SER A 165 -3.71 2.65 10.38
CA SER A 165 -3.39 3.30 11.65
C SER A 165 -3.18 2.30 12.79
N LYS A 166 -2.92 2.80 14.01
CA LYS A 166 -2.94 1.94 15.21
C LYS A 166 -4.32 1.34 15.50
N ASN A 167 -5.39 2.00 15.04
CA ASN A 167 -6.78 1.62 15.32
C ASN A 167 -7.49 0.97 14.12
N SER A 168 -6.88 1.01 12.94
CA SER A 168 -7.43 0.49 11.67
C SER A 168 -6.39 -0.35 10.94
N CYS A 169 -6.80 -1.32 10.12
CA CYS A 169 -5.91 -2.32 9.52
C CYS A 169 -5.12 -3.19 10.52
N ALA A 170 -5.65 -3.44 11.72
CA ALA A 170 -5.10 -4.49 12.58
C ALA A 170 -5.44 -5.86 11.98
N ALA A 171 -4.43 -6.53 11.41
CA ALA A 171 -4.39 -7.98 11.39
C ALA A 171 -3.91 -8.48 12.76
#